data_AF-A0A9P6CGM3-F1
#
_entry.id   AF-A0A9P6CGM3-F1
#
_cell.length_a   1.000
_cell.length_b   1.000
_cell.length_c   1.000
_cell.angle_alpha   90.00
_cell.angle_beta   90.00
_cell.angle_gamma   90.00
#
_symmetry.space_group_name_H-M   'P 1'
#
loop_
_entity.id
_entity.type
_entity.pdbx_description
1 polymer ?
#
loop_
_entity_poly.entity_id
_entity_poly.type
_entity_poly.pdbx_seq_one_letter_code
_entity_poly.pdbx_strand_id
1 'polypeptide(L)'
;MYFRVGRSALACHGEFWYPVRLIHRGEKGLKWHVRWWRGCDFKETGILPDEITAVGEKDIIDSLWMDRTGRRKIRLGKWKHACDVETPEDILMAPGSIPYTPEIDVALSPSLPVLKALLNTPEKVVDNIPAKSWIITSKKKLHSTIVPYVGSLTVLERARIANWFETHVSQKKELRQKWLGLLPIAHAHTIFISSRIKSDPRFEGLSDGNLLQKAWDIQITGVSSIWTDVDVDKESLARLEEEMFEVSVEAGIAGHYQWGLDSGSHQDFWDPYSGLPEHWNHGNREGSDAELEVSINHLIICK
;
A
#
# COMPACT_ATOMS: atom_id res chain seq x y z
N MET A 1 3.03 27.57 -6.20
CA MET A 1 3.62 26.22 -6.08
C MET A 1 3.33 25.45 -7.37
N TYR A 2 4.21 24.56 -7.84
CA TYR A 2 3.99 23.82 -9.10
C TYR A 2 3.59 22.37 -8.80
N PHE A 3 2.41 21.96 -9.26
CA PHE A 3 1.98 20.57 -9.25
C PHE A 3 2.99 19.68 -10.00
N ARG A 4 3.34 18.54 -9.41
CA ARG A 4 4.31 17.59 -9.96
C ARG A 4 3.74 16.19 -9.97
N VAL A 5 4.01 15.47 -11.05
CA VAL A 5 3.69 14.04 -11.18
C VAL A 5 4.30 13.26 -10.01
N GLY A 6 3.51 12.34 -9.46
CA GLY A 6 3.88 11.49 -8.33
C GLY A 6 3.70 12.11 -6.96
N ARG A 7 3.48 13.43 -6.85
CA ARG A 7 3.20 14.10 -5.57
C ARG A 7 1.72 13.95 -5.20
N SER A 8 1.45 13.84 -3.91
CA SER A 8 0.09 13.92 -3.40
C SER A 8 -0.38 15.38 -3.24
N ALA A 9 -1.68 15.56 -3.34
CA ALA A 9 -2.40 16.82 -3.25
C ALA A 9 -3.80 16.55 -2.65
N LEU A 10 -4.58 17.59 -2.41
CA LEU A 10 -6.01 17.47 -2.12
C LEU A 10 -6.81 17.84 -3.36
N ALA A 11 -7.84 17.06 -3.67
CA ALA A 11 -8.82 17.37 -4.70
C ALA A 11 -10.21 17.55 -4.09
N CYS A 12 -10.96 18.52 -4.62
CA CYS A 12 -12.33 18.77 -4.19
C CYS A 12 -13.29 17.74 -4.79
N HIS A 13 -14.14 17.15 -3.94
CA HIS A 13 -15.28 16.34 -4.34
C HIS A 13 -16.47 16.68 -3.43
N GLY A 14 -17.53 17.21 -4.05
CA GLY A 14 -18.64 17.78 -3.31
C GLY A 14 -18.23 19.04 -2.54
N GLU A 15 -18.50 19.05 -1.24
CA GLU A 15 -18.09 20.13 -0.32
C GLU A 15 -16.74 19.89 0.37
N PHE A 16 -16.10 18.75 0.11
CA PHE A 16 -14.95 18.27 0.88
C PHE A 16 -13.71 18.04 0.01
N TRP A 17 -12.54 18.12 0.65
CA TRP A 17 -11.24 17.94 0.02
C TRP A 17 -10.61 16.63 0.47
N TYR A 18 -10.24 15.77 -0.48
CA TYR A 18 -9.70 14.43 -0.21
C TYR A 18 -8.32 14.25 -0.84
N PRO A 19 -7.46 13.40 -0.24
CA PRO A 19 -6.14 13.13 -0.77
C PRO A 19 -6.17 12.39 -2.11
N VAL A 20 -5.31 12.84 -3.02
CA VAL A 20 -5.08 12.24 -4.32
C VAL A 20 -3.60 12.25 -4.67
N ARG A 21 -3.14 11.31 -5.50
CA ARG A 21 -1.82 11.39 -6.15
C ARG A 21 -1.95 11.89 -7.58
N LEU A 22 -1.12 12.87 -7.93
CA LEU A 22 -1.07 13.43 -9.28
C LEU A 22 -0.38 12.44 -10.24
N ILE A 23 -1.08 11.92 -11.25
CA ILE A 23 -0.53 10.93 -12.18
C ILE A 23 0.06 11.60 -13.41
N HIS A 24 -0.72 12.43 -14.10
CA HIS A 24 -0.22 13.25 -15.21
C HIS A 24 -1.17 14.41 -15.50
N ARG A 25 -0.65 15.40 -16.23
CA ARG A 25 -1.45 16.51 -16.74
C ARG A 25 -2.10 16.09 -18.07
N GLY A 26 -3.36 16.44 -18.27
CA GLY A 26 -4.07 16.16 -19.53
C GLY A 26 -3.60 17.07 -20.68
N GLU A 27 -3.95 16.70 -21.92
CA GLU A 27 -3.45 17.32 -23.17
C GLU A 27 -3.66 18.84 -23.26
N LYS A 28 -4.75 19.37 -22.69
CA LYS A 28 -5.07 20.81 -22.70
C LYS A 28 -4.50 21.57 -21.50
N GLY A 29 -3.78 20.91 -20.60
CA GLY A 29 -3.19 21.52 -19.40
C GLY A 29 -4.19 21.90 -18.29
N LEU A 30 -5.50 21.95 -18.55
CA LEU A 30 -6.51 22.44 -17.60
C LEU A 30 -6.97 21.40 -16.56
N LYS A 31 -6.60 20.13 -16.75
CA LYS A 31 -7.02 19.01 -15.89
C LYS A 31 -5.84 18.13 -15.54
N TRP A 32 -5.89 17.56 -14.34
CA TRP A 32 -4.99 16.53 -13.87
C TRP A 32 -5.72 15.20 -13.81
N HIS A 33 -5.08 14.14 -14.28
CA HIS A 33 -5.47 12.79 -13.93
C HIS A 33 -4.88 12.49 -12.56
N VAL A 34 -5.75 12.17 -11.62
CA VAL A 34 -5.40 11.93 -10.22
C VAL A 34 -5.90 10.55 -9.83
N ARG A 35 -5.14 9.87 -8.99
CA ARG A 35 -5.58 8.64 -8.33
C ARG A 35 -6.06 9.01 -6.93
N TRP A 36 -7.32 8.71 -6.63
CA TRP A 36 -7.86 8.96 -5.30
C TRP A 36 -7.27 8.00 -4.29
N TRP A 37 -7.00 8.51 -3.08
CA TRP A 37 -6.49 7.64 -2.03
C TRP A 37 -7.48 6.51 -1.74
N ARG A 38 -6.96 5.28 -1.66
CA ARG A 38 -7.76 4.08 -1.39
C ARG A 38 -8.44 4.06 -0.02
N GLY A 39 -8.00 4.91 0.90
CA GLY A 39 -8.59 5.07 2.22
C GLY A 39 -9.65 6.16 2.31
N CYS A 40 -10.03 6.82 1.21
CA CYS A 40 -11.09 7.83 1.21
C CYS A 40 -12.46 7.23 1.57
N ASP A 41 -13.19 7.94 2.43
CA ASP A 41 -14.58 7.66 2.81
C ASP A 41 -15.45 8.76 2.20
N PHE A 42 -15.82 8.63 0.91
CA PHE A 42 -16.52 9.70 0.20
C PHE A 42 -17.96 9.86 0.69
N LYS A 43 -18.33 11.09 1.03
CA LYS A 43 -19.73 11.41 1.37
C LYS A 43 -20.66 11.38 0.16
N GLU A 44 -20.17 11.84 -0.99
CA GLU A 44 -20.92 11.88 -2.24
C GLU A 44 -20.60 10.67 -3.13
N THR A 45 -21.57 10.30 -3.96
CA THR A 45 -21.39 9.22 -4.94
C THR A 45 -20.74 9.75 -6.22
N GLY A 46 -20.11 8.86 -6.99
CA GLY A 46 -19.61 9.17 -8.33
C GLY A 46 -18.10 9.04 -8.47
N ILE A 47 -17.39 8.83 -7.36
CA ILE A 47 -15.97 8.48 -7.31
C ILE A 47 -15.81 7.31 -6.35
N LEU A 48 -15.00 6.32 -6.73
CA LEU A 48 -14.63 5.21 -5.87
C LEU A 48 -13.22 5.41 -5.32
N PRO A 49 -12.93 4.92 -4.09
CA PRO A 49 -11.56 4.88 -3.59
C PRO A 49 -10.65 4.11 -4.56
N ASP A 50 -9.39 4.55 -4.66
CA ASP A 50 -8.39 4.01 -5.60
C ASP A 50 -8.66 4.23 -7.10
N GLU A 51 -9.76 4.89 -7.46
CA GLU A 51 -10.10 5.21 -8.85
C GLU A 51 -9.17 6.30 -9.42
N ILE A 52 -9.02 6.31 -10.75
CA ILE A 52 -8.34 7.40 -11.47
C ILE A 52 -9.38 8.25 -12.19
N THR A 53 -9.45 9.54 -11.86
CA THR A 53 -10.36 10.49 -12.52
C THR A 53 -9.65 11.76 -12.96
N ALA A 54 -10.30 12.56 -13.82
CA ALA A 54 -9.78 13.83 -14.30
C ALA A 54 -10.39 15.00 -13.50
N VAL A 55 -9.57 15.70 -12.74
CA VAL A 55 -9.97 16.83 -11.88
C VAL A 55 -9.43 18.15 -12.46
N GLY A 56 -10.22 19.22 -12.37
CA GLY A 56 -9.80 20.55 -12.80
C GLY A 56 -8.67 21.09 -11.94
N GLU A 57 -7.69 21.79 -12.52
CA GLU A 57 -6.54 22.31 -11.76
C GLU A 57 -6.93 23.27 -10.63
N LYS A 58 -8.05 24.01 -10.79
CA LYS A 58 -8.62 24.88 -9.76
C LYS A 58 -9.24 24.13 -8.57
N ASP A 59 -9.57 22.86 -8.78
CA ASP A 59 -10.20 21.98 -7.79
C ASP A 59 -9.15 21.07 -7.13
N ILE A 60 -7.87 21.45 -7.24
CA ILE A 60 -6.72 20.79 -6.62
C ILE A 60 -5.93 21.84 -5.85
N ILE A 61 -5.50 21.48 -4.64
CA ILE A 61 -4.58 22.27 -3.81
C ILE A 61 -3.48 21.35 -3.30
N ASP A 62 -2.31 21.91 -3.01
CA ASP A 62 -1.24 21.17 -2.32
C ASP A 62 -1.50 21.17 -0.80
N SER A 63 -0.43 21.02 0.00
CA SER A 63 -0.49 21.07 1.46
C SER A 63 -0.77 22.46 2.03
N LEU A 64 -0.83 23.51 1.18
CA LEU A 64 -0.95 24.91 1.61
C LEU A 64 0.09 25.24 2.70
N TRP A 65 1.33 24.82 2.47
CA TRP A 65 2.44 24.99 3.41
C TRP A 65 2.62 26.47 3.76
N MET A 66 2.66 26.79 5.06
CA MET A 66 2.71 28.15 5.62
C MET A 66 1.52 29.07 5.23
N ASP A 67 0.48 28.57 4.54
CA ASP A 67 -0.71 29.35 4.18
C ASP A 67 -1.85 29.10 5.17
N ARG A 68 -1.84 29.88 6.25
CA ARG A 68 -2.90 29.86 7.27
C ARG A 68 -4.28 30.13 6.67
N THR A 69 -4.39 31.15 5.83
CA THR A 69 -5.71 31.60 5.33
C THR A 69 -6.32 30.59 4.38
N GLY A 70 -5.49 29.95 3.56
CA GLY A 70 -5.88 28.85 2.71
C GLY A 70 -6.45 27.68 3.54
N ARG A 71 -5.66 27.13 4.48
CA ARG A 71 -6.06 25.96 5.29
C ARG A 71 -7.40 26.14 6.00
N ARG A 72 -7.63 27.32 6.57
CA ARG A 72 -8.87 27.64 7.30
C ARG A 72 -10.13 27.58 6.45
N LYS A 73 -10.00 27.75 5.13
CA LYS A 73 -11.12 27.69 4.17
C LYS A 73 -11.43 26.28 3.66
N ILE A 74 -10.61 25.30 4.03
CA ILE A 74 -10.68 23.96 3.46
C ILE A 74 -11.33 23.01 4.45
N ARG A 75 -12.47 22.46 4.05
CA ARG A 75 -13.13 21.36 4.77
C ARG A 75 -12.59 20.04 4.24
N LEU A 76 -11.82 19.34 5.07
CA LEU A 76 -11.32 18.02 4.75
C LEU A 76 -12.45 16.98 4.74
N GLY A 77 -12.42 16.12 3.72
CA GLY A 77 -13.18 14.88 3.69
C GLY A 77 -12.56 13.86 4.63
N LYS A 78 -13.23 12.73 4.86
CA LYS A 78 -12.72 11.69 5.77
C LYS A 78 -11.87 10.67 5.01
N TRP A 79 -10.72 10.30 5.55
CA TRP A 79 -9.92 9.20 5.03
C TRP A 79 -9.14 8.48 6.13
N LYS A 80 -8.66 7.29 5.81
CA LYS A 80 -7.70 6.55 6.64
C LYS A 80 -6.29 7.10 6.42
N HIS A 81 -5.62 7.58 7.47
CA HIS A 81 -4.27 8.16 7.36
C HIS A 81 -3.24 7.16 6.81
N ALA A 82 -2.16 7.67 6.21
CA ALA A 82 -1.10 6.81 5.66
C ALA A 82 -0.46 5.95 6.76
N CYS A 83 -0.28 6.51 7.96
CA CYS A 83 0.29 5.79 9.12
C CYS A 83 -0.60 4.66 9.64
N ASP A 84 -1.91 4.73 9.42
CA ASP A 84 -2.87 3.71 9.87
C ASP A 84 -2.98 2.53 8.90
N VAL A 85 -2.47 2.67 7.67
CA VAL A 85 -2.53 1.60 6.67
C VAL A 85 -1.44 0.58 6.94
N GLU A 86 -1.85 -0.69 6.98
CA GLU A 86 -0.95 -1.83 7.13
C GLU A 86 0.17 -1.77 6.09
N THR A 87 1.40 -1.97 6.56
CA THR A 87 2.56 -2.14 5.68
C THR A 87 2.52 -3.51 4.99
N PRO A 88 3.27 -3.69 3.89
CA PRO A 88 3.49 -5.02 3.33
C PRO A 88 3.96 -6.04 4.37
N GLU A 89 4.80 -5.61 5.31
CA GLU A 89 5.29 -6.43 6.42
C GLU A 89 4.14 -6.85 7.34
N ASP A 90 3.27 -5.92 7.75
CA ASP A 90 2.12 -6.22 8.60
C ASP A 90 1.20 -7.25 7.93
N ILE A 91 0.92 -7.02 6.64
CA ILE A 91 0.10 -7.90 5.80
C ILE A 91 0.69 -9.31 5.73
N LEU A 92 1.99 -9.43 5.47
CA LEU A 92 2.68 -10.72 5.30
C LEU A 92 2.89 -11.45 6.64
N MET A 93 2.96 -10.73 7.76
CA MET A 93 3.12 -11.31 9.10
C MET A 93 1.80 -11.85 9.68
N ALA A 94 0.66 -11.44 9.12
CA ALA A 94 -0.67 -11.88 9.55
C ALA A 94 -1.44 -12.63 8.45
N PRO A 95 -0.91 -13.72 7.85
CA PRO A 95 -1.56 -14.39 6.72
C PRO A 95 -3.00 -14.83 7.03
N GLY A 96 -3.31 -15.15 8.30
CA GLY A 96 -4.67 -15.49 8.75
C GLY A 96 -5.74 -14.40 8.53
N SER A 97 -5.37 -13.13 8.39
CA SER A 97 -6.34 -12.03 8.16
C SER A 97 -6.74 -11.90 6.69
N ILE A 98 -6.04 -12.56 5.77
CA ILE A 98 -6.28 -12.47 4.32
C ILE A 98 -6.60 -13.87 3.77
N PRO A 99 -7.89 -14.20 3.59
CA PRO A 99 -8.29 -15.49 3.05
C PRO A 99 -7.70 -15.74 1.65
N TYR A 100 -7.19 -16.95 1.42
CA TYR A 100 -6.78 -17.38 0.09
C TYR A 100 -7.98 -17.50 -0.87
N THR A 101 -7.71 -17.42 -2.17
CA THR A 101 -8.74 -17.53 -3.22
C THR A 101 -8.88 -18.96 -3.75
N PRO A 102 -10.01 -19.32 -4.37
CA PRO A 102 -10.15 -20.62 -5.05
C PRO A 102 -9.07 -20.88 -6.11
N GLU A 103 -8.61 -19.84 -6.81
CA GLU A 103 -7.50 -19.94 -7.77
C GLU A 103 -6.22 -20.46 -7.12
N ILE A 104 -5.86 -19.93 -5.95
CA ILE A 104 -4.68 -20.35 -5.19
C ILE A 104 -4.85 -21.78 -4.68
N ASP A 105 -6.04 -22.12 -4.19
CA ASP A 105 -6.32 -23.47 -3.70
C ASP A 105 -6.20 -24.52 -4.80
N VAL A 106 -6.75 -24.25 -5.98
CA VAL A 106 -6.67 -25.13 -7.16
C VAL A 106 -5.21 -25.27 -7.63
N ALA A 107 -4.45 -24.17 -7.61
CA ALA A 107 -3.06 -24.18 -8.04
C ALA A 107 -2.13 -24.96 -7.10
N LEU A 108 -2.31 -24.84 -5.78
CA LEU A 108 -1.38 -25.37 -4.79
C LEU A 108 -1.75 -26.76 -4.25
N SER A 109 -3.04 -27.10 -4.21
CA SER A 109 -3.53 -28.40 -3.71
C SER A 109 -2.82 -29.62 -4.30
N PRO A 110 -2.57 -29.71 -5.62
CA PRO A 110 -1.86 -30.85 -6.21
C PRO A 110 -0.44 -31.05 -5.66
N SER A 111 0.22 -29.99 -5.22
CA SER A 111 1.59 -30.00 -4.71
C SER A 111 1.68 -30.10 -3.18
N LEU A 112 0.54 -30.29 -2.48
CA LEU A 112 0.50 -30.40 -1.02
C LEU A 112 1.49 -31.42 -0.44
N PRO A 113 1.64 -32.65 -0.99
CA PRO A 113 2.62 -33.62 -0.47
C PRO A 113 4.07 -33.12 -0.57
N VAL A 114 4.42 -32.48 -1.69
CA VAL A 114 5.76 -31.92 -1.93
C VAL A 114 6.04 -30.76 -0.98
N LEU A 115 5.07 -29.84 -0.80
CA LEU A 115 5.21 -28.71 0.12
C LEU A 115 5.37 -29.17 1.58
N LYS A 116 4.63 -30.20 2.00
CA LYS A 116 4.83 -30.84 3.32
C LYS A 116 6.21 -31.49 3.45
N ALA A 117 6.69 -32.16 2.40
CA ALA A 117 8.02 -32.77 2.41
C ALA A 117 9.13 -31.71 2.46
N LEU A 118 8.98 -30.58 1.75
CA LEU A 118 9.91 -29.45 1.79
C LEU A 118 9.97 -28.79 3.17
N LEU A 119 8.84 -28.68 3.88
CA LEU A 119 8.82 -28.13 5.24
C LEU A 119 9.55 -29.03 6.25
N ASN A 120 9.44 -30.35 6.10
CA ASN A 120 9.89 -31.30 7.12
C ASN A 120 11.27 -31.92 6.82
N THR A 121 11.52 -32.31 5.57
CA THR A 121 12.72 -33.04 5.15
C THR A 121 13.15 -32.60 3.73
N PRO A 122 13.53 -31.33 3.53
CA PRO A 122 13.81 -30.78 2.20
C PRO A 122 14.94 -31.51 1.46
N GLU A 123 15.88 -32.13 2.17
CA GLU A 123 16.99 -32.90 1.59
C GLU A 123 16.49 -34.11 0.78
N LYS A 124 15.43 -34.77 1.26
CA LYS A 124 14.90 -36.02 0.69
C LYS A 124 13.98 -35.82 -0.52
N VAL A 125 13.54 -34.58 -0.77
CA VAL A 125 12.67 -34.26 -1.90
C VAL A 125 13.45 -34.38 -3.21
N VAL A 126 13.07 -35.32 -4.08
CA VAL A 126 13.75 -35.57 -5.38
C VAL A 126 13.09 -34.85 -6.55
N ASP A 127 11.92 -34.27 -6.32
CA ASP A 127 11.16 -33.50 -7.30
C ASP A 127 11.96 -32.34 -7.90
N ASN A 128 11.55 -31.88 -9.08
CA ASN A 128 12.14 -30.70 -9.70
C ASN A 128 11.72 -29.45 -8.93
N ILE A 129 12.58 -28.97 -8.04
CA ILE A 129 12.34 -27.76 -7.22
C ILE A 129 13.41 -26.73 -7.58
N PRO A 130 13.15 -25.80 -8.53
CA PRO A 130 14.16 -24.85 -9.00
C PRO A 130 14.80 -24.01 -7.88
N ALA A 131 14.01 -23.57 -6.89
CA ALA A 131 14.50 -22.87 -5.72
C ALA A 131 15.47 -23.70 -4.87
N LYS A 132 15.25 -25.02 -4.75
CA LYS A 132 16.17 -25.95 -4.05
C LYS A 132 17.48 -26.04 -4.80
N SER A 133 17.43 -26.22 -6.12
CA SER A 133 18.60 -26.25 -6.99
C SER A 133 19.42 -24.96 -6.88
N TRP A 134 18.77 -23.79 -6.84
CA TRP A 134 19.43 -22.51 -6.64
C TRP A 134 20.17 -22.42 -5.29
N ILE A 135 19.55 -22.87 -4.18
CA ILE A 135 20.20 -22.87 -2.85
C ILE A 135 21.43 -23.79 -2.84
N ILE A 136 21.30 -25.00 -3.40
CA ILE A 136 22.38 -26.01 -3.44
C ILE A 136 23.55 -25.50 -4.28
N THR A 137 23.28 -25.01 -5.50
CA THR A 137 24.31 -24.46 -6.39
C THR A 137 24.99 -23.24 -5.77
N SER A 138 24.27 -22.46 -4.96
CA SER A 138 24.82 -21.34 -4.18
C SER A 138 25.60 -21.77 -2.94
N LYS A 139 25.74 -23.08 -2.66
CA LYS A 139 26.41 -23.65 -1.48
C LYS A 139 25.84 -23.16 -0.13
N LYS A 140 24.53 -22.90 -0.08
CA LYS A 140 23.85 -22.44 1.14
C LYS A 140 23.00 -23.56 1.77
N LYS A 141 22.55 -23.35 3.01
CA LYS A 141 21.77 -24.34 3.78
C LYS A 141 20.28 -24.27 3.43
N LEU A 142 19.66 -25.42 3.13
CA LEU A 142 18.24 -25.48 2.71
C LEU A 142 17.25 -24.92 3.75
N HIS A 143 17.51 -25.14 5.03
CA HIS A 143 16.60 -24.80 6.13
C HIS A 143 16.71 -23.35 6.64
N SER A 144 17.75 -22.60 6.25
CA SER A 144 18.01 -21.26 6.80
C SER A 144 18.32 -20.20 5.74
N THR A 145 18.31 -20.59 4.46
CA THR A 145 18.57 -19.63 3.38
C THR A 145 17.28 -18.91 3.03
N ILE A 146 17.29 -17.60 3.22
CA ILE A 146 16.23 -16.73 2.73
C ILE A 146 16.22 -16.76 1.20
N VAL A 147 15.04 -16.94 0.63
CA VAL A 147 14.79 -16.83 -0.82
C VAL A 147 13.98 -15.54 -1.04
N PRO A 148 14.65 -14.41 -1.34
CA PRO A 148 14.02 -13.08 -1.34
C PRO A 148 13.21 -12.79 -2.62
N TYR A 149 13.05 -13.78 -3.49
CA TYR A 149 12.50 -13.61 -4.83
C TYR A 149 11.03 -13.98 -4.86
N VAL A 150 10.19 -13.06 -5.32
CA VAL A 150 8.74 -13.25 -5.43
C VAL A 150 8.18 -12.85 -6.79
N GLY A 151 9.03 -12.36 -7.69
CA GLY A 151 8.70 -12.09 -9.09
C GLY A 151 7.66 -10.98 -9.25
N SER A 152 6.58 -11.31 -9.94
CA SER A 152 5.45 -10.41 -10.20
C SER A 152 4.29 -10.56 -9.20
N LEU A 153 4.47 -11.34 -8.14
CA LEU A 153 3.41 -11.53 -7.14
C LEU A 153 3.22 -10.27 -6.30
N THR A 154 1.98 -9.80 -6.23
CA THR A 154 1.59 -8.70 -5.36
C THR A 154 1.72 -9.08 -3.88
N VAL A 155 1.75 -8.10 -2.98
CA VAL A 155 1.72 -8.32 -1.53
C VAL A 155 0.51 -9.17 -1.13
N LEU A 156 -0.67 -8.87 -1.66
CA LEU A 156 -1.90 -9.62 -1.36
C LEU A 156 -1.83 -11.08 -1.84
N GLU A 157 -1.29 -11.35 -3.03
CA GLU A 157 -1.14 -12.72 -3.51
C GLU A 157 -0.19 -13.52 -2.64
N ARG A 158 0.94 -12.92 -2.22
CA ARG A 158 1.86 -13.57 -1.29
C ARG A 158 1.21 -13.84 0.06
N ALA A 159 0.46 -12.89 0.60
CA ALA A 159 -0.27 -13.08 1.87
C ALA A 159 -1.30 -14.20 1.76
N ARG A 160 -2.02 -14.29 0.63
CA ARG A 160 -2.97 -15.38 0.36
C ARG A 160 -2.29 -16.73 0.17
N ILE A 161 -1.16 -16.79 -0.52
CA ILE A 161 -0.36 -18.03 -0.62
C ILE A 161 0.14 -18.45 0.76
N ALA A 162 0.61 -17.50 1.58
CA ALA A 162 1.01 -17.75 2.96
C ALA A 162 -0.17 -18.21 3.84
N ASN A 163 -1.37 -17.66 3.65
CA ASN A 163 -2.60 -18.11 4.31
C ASN A 163 -2.92 -19.57 3.96
N TRP A 164 -2.87 -19.91 2.67
CA TRP A 164 -3.08 -21.29 2.20
C TRP A 164 -2.02 -22.23 2.77
N PHE A 165 -0.75 -21.82 2.72
CA PHE A 165 0.37 -22.62 3.23
C PHE A 165 0.26 -22.86 4.73
N GLU A 166 -0.11 -21.83 5.51
CA GLU A 166 -0.36 -21.97 6.94
C GLU A 166 -1.53 -22.90 7.23
N THR A 167 -2.60 -22.82 6.45
CA THR A 167 -3.82 -23.61 6.64
C THR A 167 -3.60 -25.10 6.32
N HIS A 168 -2.88 -25.41 5.24
CA HIS A 168 -2.82 -26.77 4.70
C HIS A 168 -1.49 -27.48 4.90
N VAL A 169 -0.38 -26.74 4.89
CA VAL A 169 0.98 -27.31 4.96
C VAL A 169 1.50 -27.33 6.37
N SER A 170 1.59 -26.17 7.04
CA SER A 170 2.18 -26.08 8.37
C SER A 170 1.18 -26.34 9.50
N GLN A 171 -0.08 -25.90 9.33
CA GLN A 171 -1.20 -26.02 10.26
C GLN A 171 -0.97 -25.38 11.65
N LYS A 172 0.23 -24.81 11.88
CA LYS A 172 0.69 -24.29 13.17
C LYS A 172 1.48 -23.00 12.94
N LYS A 173 0.99 -21.90 13.53
CA LYS A 173 1.63 -20.57 13.47
C LYS A 173 3.06 -20.58 14.00
N GLU A 174 3.33 -21.43 15.01
CA GLU A 174 4.65 -21.64 15.61
C GLU A 174 5.71 -22.19 14.65
N LEU A 175 5.33 -22.59 13.44
CA LEU A 175 6.27 -23.10 12.43
C LEU A 175 6.62 -22.05 11.37
N ARG A 176 6.11 -20.81 11.48
CA ARG A 176 6.37 -19.72 10.50
C ARG A 176 7.84 -19.52 10.22
N GLN A 177 8.70 -19.51 11.23
CA GLN A 177 10.15 -19.38 11.10
C GLN A 177 10.82 -20.50 10.27
N LYS A 178 10.13 -21.62 10.00
CA LYS A 178 10.63 -22.73 9.18
C LYS A 178 10.23 -22.63 7.71
N TRP A 179 9.32 -21.72 7.34
CA TRP A 179 8.87 -21.58 5.96
C TRP A 179 8.76 -20.15 5.45
N LEU A 180 8.49 -19.16 6.31
CA LEU A 180 8.34 -17.77 5.92
C LEU A 180 9.66 -17.23 5.38
N GLY A 181 9.66 -16.79 4.12
CA GLY A 181 10.85 -16.35 3.40
C GLY A 181 11.85 -17.45 3.03
N LEU A 182 11.54 -18.73 3.28
CA LEU A 182 12.43 -19.87 3.05
C LEU A 182 11.98 -20.74 1.87
N LEU A 183 12.73 -21.81 1.60
CA LEU A 183 12.50 -22.73 0.49
C LEU A 183 11.03 -23.19 0.31
N PRO A 184 10.28 -23.61 1.36
CA PRO A 184 8.95 -24.17 1.16
C PRO A 184 7.96 -23.16 0.57
N ILE A 185 7.90 -21.93 1.11
CA ILE A 185 6.99 -20.90 0.58
C ILE A 185 7.48 -20.35 -0.76
N ALA A 186 8.79 -20.26 -0.96
CA ALA A 186 9.36 -19.85 -2.23
C ALA A 186 8.96 -20.81 -3.36
N HIS A 187 8.89 -22.11 -3.07
CA HIS A 187 8.39 -23.09 -4.03
C HIS A 187 6.88 -22.96 -4.28
N ALA A 188 6.08 -22.64 -3.25
CA ALA A 188 4.66 -22.35 -3.43
C ALA A 188 4.43 -21.14 -4.36
N HIS A 189 5.25 -20.09 -4.24
CA HIS A 189 5.24 -18.98 -5.20
C HIS A 189 5.54 -19.46 -6.63
N THR A 190 6.55 -20.32 -6.81
CA THR A 190 6.90 -20.88 -8.12
C THR A 190 5.73 -21.67 -8.73
N ILE A 191 5.06 -22.51 -7.93
CA ILE A 191 3.89 -23.29 -8.38
C ILE A 191 2.77 -22.38 -8.85
N PHE A 192 2.46 -21.34 -8.07
CA PHE A 192 1.38 -20.39 -8.42
C PHE A 192 1.72 -19.54 -9.67
N ILE A 193 2.97 -19.11 -9.82
CA ILE A 193 3.42 -18.45 -11.06
C ILE A 193 3.31 -19.44 -12.24
N SER A 194 3.69 -20.70 -12.03
CA SER A 194 3.60 -21.77 -13.05
C SER A 194 2.16 -22.01 -13.50
N SER A 195 1.18 -22.00 -12.58
CA SER A 195 -0.23 -22.20 -12.94
C SER A 195 -0.76 -21.05 -13.80
N ARG A 196 -0.30 -19.81 -13.55
CA ARG A 196 -0.70 -18.65 -14.36
C ARG A 196 -0.11 -18.71 -15.76
N ILE A 197 1.18 -18.96 -15.89
CA ILE A 197 1.82 -19.00 -17.22
C ILE A 197 1.36 -20.19 -18.05
N LYS A 198 0.86 -21.27 -17.43
CA LYS A 198 0.29 -22.41 -18.15
C LYS A 198 -0.92 -22.03 -19.01
N SER A 199 -1.62 -20.95 -18.65
CA SER A 199 -2.76 -20.42 -19.41
C SER A 199 -2.35 -19.48 -20.57
N ASP A 200 -1.06 -19.12 -20.65
CA ASP A 200 -0.56 -18.20 -21.66
C ASP A 200 -0.11 -18.98 -22.92
N PRO A 201 -0.65 -18.64 -24.12
CA PRO A 201 -0.31 -19.33 -25.37
C PRO A 201 1.19 -19.38 -25.69
N ARG A 202 1.99 -18.44 -25.17
CA ARG A 202 3.45 -18.42 -25.38
C ARG A 202 4.18 -19.61 -24.76
N PHE A 203 3.56 -20.27 -23.79
CA PHE A 203 4.13 -21.40 -23.06
C PHE A 203 3.38 -22.71 -23.33
N GLU A 204 2.52 -22.72 -24.34
CA GLU A 204 1.79 -23.91 -24.76
C GLU A 204 2.78 -25.02 -25.21
N GLY A 205 2.49 -26.26 -24.84
CA GLY A 205 3.32 -27.42 -25.17
C GLY A 205 4.56 -27.63 -24.29
N LEU A 206 4.85 -26.74 -23.33
CA LEU A 206 5.89 -27.00 -22.33
C LEU A 206 5.46 -28.10 -21.35
N SER A 207 6.40 -28.97 -20.99
CA SER A 207 6.21 -29.94 -19.90
C SER A 207 6.08 -29.22 -18.56
N ASP A 208 5.39 -29.84 -17.58
CA ASP A 208 5.22 -29.23 -16.25
C ASP A 208 6.55 -28.88 -15.58
N GLY A 209 7.60 -29.68 -15.78
CA GLY A 209 8.95 -29.37 -15.27
C GLY A 209 9.59 -28.14 -15.92
N ASN A 210 9.39 -27.94 -17.22
CA ASN A 210 9.88 -26.76 -17.93
C ASN A 210 9.06 -25.50 -17.59
N LEU A 211 7.74 -25.65 -17.41
CA LEU A 211 6.88 -24.56 -16.91
C LEU A 211 7.34 -24.10 -15.53
N LEU A 212 7.63 -25.05 -14.64
CA LEU A 212 8.08 -24.74 -13.28
C LEU A 212 9.44 -24.05 -13.26
N GLN A 213 10.38 -24.48 -14.13
CA GLN A 213 11.66 -23.77 -14.30
C GLN A 213 11.44 -22.36 -14.85
N LYS A 214 10.55 -22.19 -15.83
CA LYS A 214 10.25 -20.87 -16.38
C LYS A 214 9.59 -19.95 -15.35
N ALA A 215 8.71 -20.49 -14.53
CA ALA A 215 8.07 -19.78 -13.42
C ALA A 215 9.11 -19.32 -12.39
N TRP A 216 10.11 -20.15 -12.10
CA TRP A 216 11.23 -19.76 -11.25
C TRP A 216 12.06 -18.64 -11.87
N ASP A 217 12.36 -18.71 -13.17
CA ASP A 217 13.07 -17.64 -13.87
C ASP A 217 12.30 -16.31 -13.75
N ILE A 218 10.97 -16.33 -13.90
CA ILE A 218 10.11 -15.16 -13.68
C ILE A 218 10.16 -14.71 -12.22
N GLN A 219 10.17 -15.64 -11.27
CA GLN A 219 10.24 -15.33 -9.85
C GLN A 219 11.54 -14.60 -9.48
N ILE A 220 12.68 -15.01 -10.02
CA ILE A 220 14.00 -14.41 -9.71
C ILE A 220 14.29 -13.14 -10.53
N THR A 221 13.74 -13.02 -11.74
CA THR A 221 13.98 -11.86 -12.62
C THR A 221 12.90 -10.78 -12.51
N GLY A 222 11.73 -11.11 -11.95
CA GLY A 222 10.66 -10.15 -11.72
C GLY A 222 11.09 -9.05 -10.76
N VAL A 223 10.64 -7.83 -11.03
CA VAL A 223 11.10 -6.56 -10.45
C VAL A 223 10.87 -6.46 -8.93
N SER A 224 10.14 -7.40 -8.31
CA SER A 224 9.80 -7.34 -6.88
C SER A 224 10.67 -8.31 -6.06
N SER A 225 11.59 -7.73 -5.30
CA SER A 225 12.20 -8.36 -4.12
C SER A 225 11.25 -8.21 -2.94
N ILE A 226 11.27 -9.13 -1.97
CA ILE A 226 10.55 -8.97 -0.69
C ILE A 226 10.92 -7.68 0.07
N TRP A 227 12.03 -7.03 -0.32
CA TRP A 227 12.55 -5.81 0.28
C TRP A 227 12.21 -4.54 -0.52
N THR A 228 11.50 -4.64 -1.64
CA THR A 228 11.26 -3.52 -2.57
C THR A 228 9.78 -3.24 -2.78
N ASP A 229 8.90 -3.71 -1.90
CA ASP A 229 7.48 -3.42 -1.95
C ASP A 229 7.21 -1.98 -1.50
N VAL A 230 7.37 -1.04 -2.44
CA VAL A 230 7.12 0.37 -2.19
C VAL A 230 5.68 0.70 -2.52
N ASP A 231 4.91 1.03 -1.49
CA ASP A 231 3.58 1.60 -1.65
C ASP A 231 3.69 3.10 -1.92
N VAL A 232 3.86 3.45 -3.19
CA VAL A 232 4.06 4.84 -3.64
C VAL A 232 2.89 5.74 -3.23
N ASP A 233 1.66 5.23 -3.24
CA ASP A 233 0.47 6.00 -2.85
C ASP A 233 0.53 6.31 -1.34
N LYS A 234 0.90 5.34 -0.49
CA LYS A 234 1.10 5.54 0.95
C LYS A 234 2.25 6.51 1.25
N GLU A 235 3.41 6.35 0.63
CA GLU A 235 4.57 7.22 0.87
C GLU A 235 4.31 8.67 0.45
N SER A 236 3.68 8.84 -0.72
CA SER A 236 3.35 10.18 -1.21
C SER A 236 2.29 10.86 -0.34
N LEU A 237 1.29 10.11 0.15
CA LEU A 237 0.31 10.61 1.12
C LEU A 237 0.97 10.96 2.45
N ALA A 238 1.83 10.10 3.01
CA ALA A 238 2.49 10.37 4.29
C ALA A 238 3.24 11.71 4.28
N ARG A 239 3.93 12.03 3.18
CA ARG A 239 4.59 13.34 3.01
C ARG A 239 3.61 14.51 2.92
N LEU A 240 2.48 14.31 2.24
CA LEU A 240 1.43 15.34 2.19
C LEU A 240 0.84 15.58 3.59
N GLU A 241 0.54 14.51 4.33
CA GLU A 241 -0.02 14.59 5.68
C GLU A 241 0.95 15.24 6.67
N GLU A 242 2.24 14.89 6.61
CA GLU A 242 3.29 15.58 7.38
C GLU A 242 3.26 17.09 7.08
N GLU A 243 3.31 17.49 5.80
CA GLU A 243 3.20 18.92 5.44
C GLU A 243 1.89 19.56 5.91
N MET A 244 0.77 18.82 5.91
CA MET A 244 -0.54 19.33 6.31
C MET A 244 -0.69 19.49 7.82
N PHE A 245 -0.09 18.61 8.61
CA PHE A 245 -0.42 18.45 10.03
C PHE A 245 0.77 18.63 10.98
N GLU A 246 1.98 18.80 10.48
CA GLU A 246 3.16 19.13 11.30
C GLU A 246 2.93 20.41 12.11
N VAL A 247 3.27 20.32 13.41
CA VAL A 247 3.29 21.45 14.34
C VAL A 247 4.74 21.76 14.68
N SER A 248 5.28 22.76 14.00
CA SER A 248 6.67 23.17 14.13
C SER A 248 6.85 24.67 13.88
N VAL A 249 8.03 25.18 14.24
CA VAL A 249 8.46 26.55 13.86
C VAL A 249 8.46 26.72 12.34
N GLU A 250 8.87 25.69 11.60
CA GLU A 250 8.97 25.67 10.14
C GLU A 250 7.59 25.75 9.47
N ALA A 251 6.59 25.04 9.99
CA ALA A 251 5.20 25.10 9.54
C ALA A 251 4.53 26.45 9.91
N GLY A 252 5.08 27.16 10.89
CA GLY A 252 4.58 28.44 11.38
C GLY A 252 3.16 28.34 11.91
N ILE A 253 2.37 29.42 11.78
CA ILE A 253 0.98 29.46 12.26
C ILE A 253 0.10 28.46 11.49
N ALA A 254 0.39 28.21 10.22
CA ALA A 254 -0.40 27.32 9.38
C ALA A 254 -0.41 25.86 9.88
N GLY A 255 0.65 25.42 10.57
CA GLY A 255 0.73 24.10 11.20
C GLY A 255 -0.19 23.93 12.41
N HIS A 256 -0.58 25.03 13.07
CA HIS A 256 -1.27 24.98 14.36
C HIS A 256 -2.78 24.78 14.24
N TYR A 257 -3.22 23.56 13.90
CA TYR A 257 -4.65 23.18 13.90
C TYR A 257 -5.56 24.06 13.04
N GLN A 258 -5.07 24.52 11.88
CA GLN A 258 -5.74 25.57 11.09
C GLN A 258 -6.74 25.07 10.04
N TRP A 259 -6.84 23.77 9.78
CA TRP A 259 -7.76 23.28 8.74
C TRP A 259 -9.23 23.52 9.12
N GLY A 260 -10.03 24.03 8.18
CA GLY A 260 -11.49 24.15 8.31
C GLY A 260 -12.05 25.19 9.29
N LEU A 261 -11.21 25.88 10.07
CA LEU A 261 -11.68 26.81 11.13
C LEU A 261 -12.63 27.91 10.63
N ASP A 262 -12.47 28.39 9.39
CA ASP A 262 -13.30 29.45 8.79
C ASP A 262 -14.35 28.90 7.80
N SER A 263 -14.53 27.58 7.71
CA SER A 263 -15.48 26.97 6.77
C SER A 263 -16.36 25.88 7.38
N GLY A 264 -16.25 25.67 8.69
CA GLY A 264 -17.09 24.73 9.44
C GLY A 264 -16.50 23.32 9.51
N SER A 265 -17.25 22.40 10.08
CA SER A 265 -16.76 21.07 10.41
C SER A 265 -16.34 20.27 9.17
N HIS A 266 -15.28 19.49 9.34
CA HIS A 266 -14.89 18.41 8.44
C HIS A 266 -15.99 17.36 8.31
N GLN A 267 -15.83 16.47 7.33
CA GLN A 267 -16.82 15.44 7.05
C GLN A 267 -17.15 14.65 8.32
N ASP A 268 -18.44 14.53 8.62
CA ASP A 268 -18.98 13.77 9.76
C ASP A 268 -18.34 14.11 11.12
N PHE A 269 -17.90 15.36 11.28
CA PHE A 269 -17.18 15.84 12.47
C PHE A 269 -15.87 15.07 12.74
N TRP A 270 -15.27 14.51 11.69
CA TRP A 270 -13.99 13.84 11.77
C TRP A 270 -12.87 14.80 12.19
N ASP A 271 -12.04 14.36 13.13
CA ASP A 271 -10.84 15.07 13.55
C ASP A 271 -9.63 14.56 12.74
N PRO A 272 -9.09 15.35 11.79
CA PRO A 272 -7.95 14.96 10.96
C PRO A 272 -6.62 14.96 11.72
N TYR A 273 -6.59 15.43 12.97
CA TYR A 273 -5.41 15.41 13.83
C TYR A 273 -5.37 14.20 14.76
N SER A 274 -6.44 13.41 14.81
CA SER A 274 -6.52 12.24 15.67
C SER A 274 -5.67 11.08 15.12
N GLY A 275 -4.82 10.51 15.96
CA GLY A 275 -4.02 9.32 15.61
C GLY A 275 -2.78 9.61 14.77
N LEU A 276 -2.41 10.89 14.62
CA LEU A 276 -1.21 11.27 13.88
C LEU A 276 0.09 10.89 14.62
N PRO A 277 1.20 10.67 13.89
CA PRO A 277 2.49 10.36 14.50
C PRO A 277 2.97 11.45 15.45
N GLU A 278 3.35 11.08 16.67
CA GLU A 278 3.80 12.03 17.71
C GLU A 278 4.98 12.91 17.25
N HIS A 279 5.86 12.36 16.41
CA HIS A 279 7.04 13.07 15.92
C HIS A 279 6.73 14.20 14.94
N TRP A 280 5.49 14.34 14.43
CA TRP A 280 5.06 15.51 13.65
C TRP A 280 4.80 16.74 14.53
N ASN A 281 4.72 16.57 15.85
CA ASN A 281 4.77 17.67 16.79
C ASN A 281 6.20 17.81 17.32
N HIS A 282 6.92 18.79 16.80
CA HIS A 282 8.34 18.98 17.13
C HIS A 282 8.55 19.54 18.56
N GLY A 283 7.48 19.99 19.23
CA GLY A 283 7.55 20.62 20.55
C GLY A 283 8.34 21.94 20.58
N ASN A 284 8.76 22.45 19.43
CA ASN A 284 9.53 23.68 19.29
C ASN A 284 8.65 24.92 19.07
N ARG A 285 7.32 24.74 19.03
CA ARG A 285 6.33 25.81 18.84
C ARG A 285 5.18 25.64 19.83
N GLU A 286 5.08 26.57 20.78
CA GLU A 286 4.04 26.54 21.82
C GLU A 286 2.63 26.88 21.29
N GLY A 287 2.55 27.69 20.23
CA GLY A 287 1.27 28.17 19.69
C GLY A 287 0.48 29.04 20.65
N SER A 288 -0.63 29.63 20.18
CA SER A 288 -1.55 30.33 21.08
C SER A 288 -3.01 30.11 20.69
N ASP A 289 -3.90 30.08 21.68
CA ASP A 289 -5.34 29.91 21.47
C ASP A 289 -5.93 31.01 20.57
N ALA A 290 -5.37 32.22 20.61
CA ALA A 290 -5.76 33.33 19.75
C ALA A 290 -5.58 33.01 18.25
N GLU A 291 -4.68 32.10 17.89
CA GLU A 291 -4.49 31.67 16.49
C GLU A 291 -5.63 30.76 16.00
N LEU A 292 -6.35 30.12 16.93
CA LEU A 292 -7.45 29.20 16.67
C LEU A 292 -8.80 29.92 16.59
N GLU A 293 -8.87 31.18 17.04
CA GLU A 293 -10.09 31.98 16.94
C GLU A 293 -10.57 32.09 15.49
N VAL A 294 -11.88 31.88 15.27
CA VAL A 294 -12.52 31.97 13.95
C VAL A 294 -12.43 33.43 13.46
N SER A 295 -12.08 33.61 12.19
CA SER A 295 -11.97 34.95 11.62
C SER A 295 -13.38 35.58 11.57
N ILE A 296 -13.56 36.76 12.19
CA ILE A 296 -14.85 37.44 12.38
C ILE A 296 -15.60 37.76 11.05
N ASN A 297 -14.97 37.57 9.89
CA ASN A 297 -15.55 37.78 8.57
C ASN A 297 -16.68 36.79 8.17
N HIS A 298 -17.15 35.91 9.06
CA HIS A 298 -18.34 35.07 8.83
C HIS A 298 -19.53 35.37 9.76
N LEU A 299 -19.41 36.34 10.67
CA LEU A 299 -20.52 36.76 11.54
C LEU A 299 -21.40 37.88 10.95
N ILE A 300 -21.15 38.31 9.72
CA ILE A 300 -21.99 39.28 9.00
C ILE A 300 -22.56 38.59 7.77
N ILE A 301 -23.69 37.90 7.95
CA ILE A 301 -24.92 37.95 7.14
C ILE A 301 -25.88 36.94 7.80
N CYS A 302 -26.70 37.46 8.71
CA CYS A 302 -28.03 36.94 9.04
C CYS A 302 -28.83 38.11 9.62
N LYS A 303 -29.29 38.98 8.72
CA LYS A 303 -30.56 39.71 8.88
C LYS A 303 -31.42 39.32 7.69
#